data_AF-A0A1C0AC19-F1
#
_entry.id   AF-A0A1C0AC19-F1
#
_cell.length_a   1.000
_cell.length_b   1.000
_cell.length_c   1.000
_cell.angle_alpha   90.00
_cell.angle_beta   90.00
_cell.angle_gamma   90.00
#
_symmetry.space_group_name_H-M   'P 1'
#
loop_
_entity.id
_entity.type
_entity.pdbx_description
1 polymer ?
#
loop_
_entity_poly.entity_id
_entity_poly.type
_entity_poly.pdbx_seq_one_letter_code
_entity_poly.pdbx_strand_id
1 'polypeptide(L)'
;MLNLAIDKYQEFKISNCDIKNIFISLGCLVVKNYSEIILNYDHKLNVDIKDLLTLVINNLLLCNQLQNRIFNLKEEVANVELKFENLVYLNLKTKENAEEQKVRLERSLKLKEKRLFQLNQENINILLSIGKWFYEEKLLLEKKEFSQLYKHLDYLLTENKENLDWKGILVEELDEKKANLYNLIQPYPNFLV
;
A
#
# COMPACT_ATOMS: atom_id res chain seq x y z
N MET A 1 -5.91 8.71 9.00
CA MET A 1 -5.17 8.63 7.72
C MET A 1 -4.56 7.25 7.50
N LEU A 2 -3.76 6.71 8.45
CA LEU A 2 -3.25 5.33 8.40
C LEU A 2 -4.36 4.26 8.31
N ASN A 3 -5.41 4.36 9.14
CA ASN A 3 -6.51 3.38 9.12
C ASN A 3 -7.20 3.27 7.75
N LEU A 4 -7.42 4.40 7.06
CA LEU A 4 -8.03 4.44 5.72
C LEU A 4 -7.17 3.76 4.64
N ALA A 5 -5.84 3.88 4.74
CA ALA A 5 -4.93 3.16 3.84
C ALA A 5 -5.00 1.65 4.11
N ILE A 6 -5.03 1.26 5.38
CA ILE A 6 -5.06 -0.15 5.81
C ILE A 6 -6.41 -0.81 5.48
N ASP A 7 -7.53 -0.10 5.67
CA ASP A 7 -8.88 -0.57 5.29
C ASP A 7 -8.90 -1.02 3.83
N LYS A 8 -8.25 -0.25 2.97
CA LYS A 8 -8.22 -0.55 1.55
C LYS A 8 -7.31 -1.74 1.22
N TYR A 9 -6.18 -1.93 1.91
CA TYR A 9 -5.42 -3.19 1.78
C TYR A 9 -6.25 -4.43 2.21
N GLN A 10 -7.18 -4.26 3.14
CA GLN A 10 -8.06 -5.32 3.62
C GLN A 10 -9.24 -5.61 2.67
N GLU A 11 -9.78 -4.60 2.00
CA GLU A 11 -10.91 -4.73 1.06
C GLU A 11 -10.52 -5.34 -0.29
N PHE A 12 -9.28 -5.13 -0.75
CA PHE A 12 -8.83 -5.63 -2.04
C PHE A 12 -8.29 -7.06 -1.92
N LYS A 13 -8.80 -7.98 -2.74
CA LYS A 13 -8.15 -9.29 -2.95
C LYS A 13 -6.84 -9.05 -3.71
N ILE A 14 -5.73 -9.04 -2.97
CA ILE A 14 -4.40 -8.71 -3.51
C ILE A 14 -3.82 -9.90 -4.28
N SER A 15 -4.14 -11.13 -3.87
CA SER A 15 -3.73 -12.36 -4.55
C SER A 15 -4.94 -13.23 -4.89
N ASN A 16 -4.77 -14.17 -5.83
CA ASN A 16 -5.73 -15.24 -6.06
C ASN A 16 -5.68 -16.32 -4.96
N CYS A 17 -4.66 -16.28 -4.09
CA CYS A 17 -4.53 -17.18 -2.96
C CYS A 17 -5.30 -16.63 -1.74
N ASP A 18 -6.39 -17.30 -1.35
CA ASP A 18 -7.22 -16.87 -0.21
C ASP A 18 -6.45 -16.86 1.11
N ILE A 19 -5.52 -17.81 1.31
CA ILE A 19 -4.65 -17.86 2.49
C ILE A 19 -3.78 -16.59 2.58
N LYS A 20 -3.19 -16.13 1.46
CA LYS A 20 -2.40 -14.89 1.42
C LYS A 20 -3.23 -13.68 1.81
N ASN A 21 -4.42 -13.57 1.23
CA ASN A 21 -5.31 -12.44 1.51
C ASN A 21 -5.71 -12.38 2.99
N ILE A 22 -5.88 -13.54 3.63
CA ILE A 22 -6.19 -13.60 5.07
C ILE A 22 -4.97 -13.23 5.91
N PHE A 23 -3.75 -13.64 5.54
CA PHE A 23 -2.54 -13.18 6.22
C PHE A 23 -2.34 -11.67 6.07
N ILE A 24 -2.58 -11.10 4.88
CA ILE A 24 -2.53 -9.64 4.68
C ILE A 24 -3.59 -8.96 5.55
N SER A 25 -4.81 -9.50 5.60
CA SER A 25 -5.89 -8.98 6.44
C SER A 25 -5.52 -9.00 7.93
N LEU A 26 -4.85 -10.06 8.39
CA LEU A 26 -4.33 -10.17 9.74
C LEU A 26 -3.21 -9.15 9.99
N GLY A 27 -2.27 -8.98 9.07
CA GLY A 27 -1.24 -7.94 9.15
C GLY A 27 -1.84 -6.54 9.20
N CYS A 28 -2.88 -6.27 8.40
CA CYS A 28 -3.64 -5.03 8.44
C CYS A 28 -4.28 -4.81 9.82
N LEU A 29 -4.90 -5.84 10.39
CA LEU A 29 -5.49 -5.78 11.71
C LEU A 29 -4.45 -5.49 12.80
N VAL A 30 -3.25 -6.10 12.69
CA VAL A 30 -2.12 -5.82 13.59
C VAL A 30 -1.71 -4.35 13.50
N VAL A 31 -1.48 -3.81 12.30
CA VAL A 31 -1.04 -2.42 12.13
C VAL A 31 -2.11 -1.43 12.61
N LYS A 32 -3.41 -1.70 12.39
CA LYS A 32 -4.51 -0.90 12.95
C LYS A 32 -4.47 -0.83 14.48
N ASN A 33 -4.10 -1.93 15.11
CA ASN A 33 -4.01 -2.05 16.57
C ASN A 33 -2.59 -1.81 17.09
N TYR A 34 -1.67 -1.27 16.28
CA TYR A 34 -0.25 -1.15 16.62
C TYR A 34 -0.02 -0.47 17.97
N SER A 35 -0.68 0.66 18.22
CA SER A 35 -0.53 1.42 19.46
C SER A 35 -0.85 0.57 20.69
N GLU A 36 -1.94 -0.21 20.63
CA GLU A 36 -2.34 -1.08 21.74
C GLU A 36 -1.40 -2.28 21.89
N ILE A 37 -0.94 -2.84 20.77
CA ILE A 37 -0.01 -3.97 20.75
C ILE A 37 1.32 -3.58 21.39
N ILE A 38 1.88 -2.43 21.04
CA ILE A 38 3.11 -1.95 21.68
C ILE A 38 2.86 -1.66 23.16
N LEU A 39 1.78 -0.96 23.52
CA LEU A 39 1.54 -0.63 24.92
C LEU A 39 1.38 -1.86 25.82
N ASN A 40 0.69 -2.89 25.36
CA ASN A 40 0.30 -4.03 26.20
C ASN A 40 1.16 -5.29 25.98
N TYR A 41 1.82 -5.42 24.83
CA TYR A 41 2.48 -6.65 24.39
C TYR A 41 3.91 -6.44 23.85
N ASP A 42 4.53 -5.27 24.02
CA ASP A 42 5.90 -5.01 23.53
C ASP A 42 6.94 -6.05 24.01
N HIS A 43 6.78 -6.57 25.23
CA HIS A 43 7.64 -7.61 25.80
C HIS A 43 7.50 -8.99 25.10
N LYS A 44 6.41 -9.21 24.36
CA LYS A 44 6.16 -10.44 23.59
C LYS A 44 6.59 -10.33 22.12
N LEU A 45 6.91 -9.12 21.66
CA LEU A 45 7.37 -8.91 20.29
C LEU A 45 8.89 -9.04 20.22
N ASN A 46 9.37 -9.80 19.24
CA ASN A 46 10.80 -9.82 18.93
C ASN A 46 11.21 -8.54 18.18
N VAL A 47 12.52 -8.32 18.04
CA VAL A 47 13.08 -7.14 17.37
C VAL A 47 12.64 -7.08 15.90
N ASP A 48 12.71 -8.20 15.19
CA ASP A 48 12.37 -8.25 13.76
C ASP A 48 10.94 -7.78 13.47
N ILE A 49 9.96 -8.17 14.29
CA ILE A 49 8.57 -7.73 14.11
C ILE A 49 8.39 -6.26 14.49
N LYS A 50 9.09 -5.76 15.51
CA LYS A 50 9.06 -4.32 15.83
C LYS A 50 9.60 -3.50 14.67
N ASP A 51 10.66 -3.96 14.02
CA ASP A 51 11.25 -3.32 12.86
C ASP A 51 10.30 -3.35 11.66
N LEU A 52 9.66 -4.50 11.38
CA LEU A 52 8.66 -4.62 10.31
C LEU A 52 7.43 -3.72 10.55
N LEU A 53 6.94 -3.64 11.78
CA LEU A 53 5.83 -2.75 12.15
C LEU A 53 6.21 -1.28 11.96
N THR A 54 7.41 -0.90 12.38
CA THR A 54 7.91 0.46 12.21
C THR A 54 8.09 0.81 10.73
N LEU A 55 8.65 -0.13 9.95
CA LEU A 55 8.86 0.03 8.52
C LEU A 55 7.55 0.20 7.76
N VAL A 56 6.54 -0.65 8.01
CA VAL A 56 5.26 -0.53 7.31
C VAL A 56 4.54 0.77 7.65
N ILE A 57 4.60 1.23 8.91
CA ILE A 57 4.03 2.53 9.30
C ILE A 57 4.72 3.67 8.55
N ASN A 58 6.05 3.67 8.51
CA ASN A 58 6.82 4.68 7.78
C ASN A 58 6.52 4.65 6.28
N ASN A 59 6.44 3.47 5.68
CA ASN A 59 6.11 3.34 4.28
C ASN A 59 4.69 3.83 3.97
N LEU A 60 3.70 3.56 4.82
CA LEU A 60 2.33 4.09 4.66
C LEU A 60 2.31 5.62 4.71
N LEU A 61 3.12 6.24 5.58
CA LEU A 61 3.30 7.70 5.60
C LEU A 61 3.94 8.22 4.31
N LEU A 62 4.98 7.55 3.82
CA LEU A 62 5.64 7.89 2.56
C LEU A 62 4.70 7.75 1.35
N CYS A 63 3.84 6.73 1.33
CA CYS A 63 2.82 6.57 0.29
C CYS A 63 1.89 7.78 0.25
N ASN A 64 1.37 8.23 1.40
CA ASN A 64 0.52 9.42 1.48
C ASN A 64 1.23 10.68 0.97
N GLN A 65 2.50 10.88 1.35
CA GLN A 65 3.28 12.04 0.89
C GLN A 65 3.53 11.99 -0.63
N LEU A 66 3.87 10.82 -1.17
CA LEU A 66 4.08 10.64 -2.61
C LEU A 66 2.80 10.87 -3.40
N GLN A 67 1.65 10.43 -2.88
CA GLN A 67 0.36 10.63 -3.53
C GLN A 67 -0.03 12.09 -3.62
N ASN A 68 0.12 12.85 -2.53
CA ASN A 68 -0.10 14.30 -2.56
C ASN A 68 0.79 14.97 -3.62
N ARG A 69 2.04 14.50 -3.74
CA ARG A 69 2.98 15.05 -4.72
C ARG A 69 2.65 14.65 -6.16
N ILE A 70 2.13 13.45 -6.38
CA ILE A 70 1.61 12.97 -7.67
C ILE A 70 0.38 13.78 -8.07
N PHE A 71 -0.53 14.02 -7.12
CA PHE A 71 -1.72 14.84 -7.35
C PHE A 71 -1.36 16.26 -7.79
N ASN A 72 -0.48 16.94 -7.05
CA ASN A 72 -0.02 18.28 -7.41
C ASN A 72 0.67 18.30 -8.79
N LEU A 73 1.48 17.29 -9.11
CA LEU A 73 2.11 17.19 -10.43
C LEU A 73 1.08 16.98 -11.56
N LYS A 74 0.01 16.21 -11.32
CA LYS A 74 -1.08 16.05 -12.30
C LYS A 74 -1.79 17.37 -12.55
N GLU A 75 -2.06 18.14 -11.51
CA GLU A 75 -2.62 19.49 -11.66
C GLU A 75 -1.66 20.43 -12.40
N GLU A 76 -0.37 20.39 -12.09
CA GLU A 76 0.65 21.20 -12.79
C GLU A 76 0.74 20.83 -14.28
N VAL A 77 0.73 19.54 -14.63
CA VAL A 77 0.73 19.08 -16.03
C VAL A 77 -0.53 19.58 -16.74
N ALA A 78 -1.71 19.39 -16.15
CA ALA A 78 -2.98 19.85 -16.74
C ALA A 78 -2.99 21.38 -16.94
N ASN A 79 -2.45 22.14 -15.98
CA ASN A 79 -2.32 23.59 -16.11
C ASN A 79 -1.37 24.01 -17.23
N VAL A 80 -0.27 23.28 -17.44
CA VAL A 80 0.66 23.51 -18.55
C VAL A 80 0.00 23.15 -19.88
N GLU A 81 -0.77 22.07 -19.94
CA GLU A 81 -1.54 21.67 -21.14
C GLU A 81 -2.55 22.75 -21.54
N LEU A 82 -3.37 23.21 -20.59
CA LEU A 82 -4.31 24.31 -20.83
C LEU A 82 -3.61 25.59 -21.29
N LYS A 83 -2.46 25.92 -20.69
CA LYS A 83 -1.67 27.07 -21.14
C LYS A 83 -1.21 26.85 -22.57
N PHE A 84 -0.64 25.69 -22.89
CA PHE A 84 -0.15 25.34 -24.21
C PHE A 84 -1.23 25.43 -25.30
N GLU A 85 -2.43 24.92 -25.02
CA GLU A 85 -3.59 25.04 -25.91
C GLU A 85 -3.99 26.50 -26.16
N ASN A 86 -3.82 27.38 -25.16
CA ASN A 86 -4.11 28.81 -25.28
C ASN A 86 -2.98 29.62 -25.95
N LEU A 87 -1.79 29.04 -26.21
CA LEU A 87 -0.64 29.71 -26.85
C LEU A 87 -0.76 29.83 -28.39
N VAL A 88 -1.98 29.80 -28.96
CA VAL A 88 -2.27 29.70 -30.41
C VAL A 88 -1.50 30.73 -31.29
N TYR A 89 -1.10 31.88 -30.71
CA TYR A 89 -0.45 32.98 -31.44
C TYR A 89 0.91 33.45 -30.87
N LEU A 90 1.60 32.64 -30.05
CA LEU A 90 2.84 33.06 -29.38
C LEU A 90 4.13 32.59 -30.10
N ASN A 91 5.23 33.30 -29.80
CA ASN A 91 6.58 33.06 -30.34
C ASN A 91 6.98 31.57 -30.18
N LEU A 92 7.60 30.98 -31.21
CA LEU A 92 8.11 29.60 -31.22
C LEU A 92 8.87 29.25 -29.93
N LYS A 93 9.71 30.15 -29.45
CA LYS A 93 10.50 29.97 -28.23
C LYS A 93 9.64 29.77 -26.96
N THR A 94 8.51 30.46 -26.85
CA THR A 94 7.59 30.29 -25.71
C THR A 94 6.83 28.97 -25.77
N LYS A 95 6.55 28.47 -26.98
CA LYS A 95 5.91 27.17 -27.18
C LYS A 95 6.86 26.02 -26.87
N GLU A 96 8.10 26.11 -27.35
CA GLU A 96 9.18 25.14 -27.05
C GLU A 96 9.45 25.04 -25.54
N ASN A 97 9.57 26.18 -24.84
CA ASN A 97 9.77 26.19 -23.39
C ASN A 97 8.62 25.51 -22.62
N ALA A 98 7.37 25.72 -23.04
CA ALA A 98 6.20 25.11 -22.40
C ALA A 98 6.16 23.59 -22.66
N GLU A 99 6.54 23.15 -23.86
CA GLU A 99 6.65 21.74 -24.21
C GLU A 99 7.76 21.03 -23.42
N GLU A 100 8.94 21.65 -23.29
CA GLU A 100 10.02 21.14 -22.43
C GLU A 100 9.60 21.02 -20.97
N GLN A 101 8.87 22.03 -20.46
CA GLN A 101 8.35 22.01 -19.09
C GLN A 101 7.33 20.87 -18.92
N LYS A 102 6.43 20.67 -19.87
CA LYS A 102 5.46 19.56 -19.85
C LYS A 102 6.18 18.21 -19.79
N VAL A 103 7.12 17.97 -20.70
CA VAL A 103 7.90 16.72 -20.75
C VAL A 103 8.64 16.47 -19.44
N ARG A 104 9.21 17.52 -18.82
CA ARG A 104 9.89 17.41 -17.52
C ARG A 104 8.94 17.00 -16.41
N LEU A 105 7.75 17.60 -16.35
CA LEU A 105 6.73 17.29 -15.34
C LEU A 105 6.20 15.87 -15.51
N GLU A 106 5.89 15.44 -16.73
CA GLU A 106 5.44 14.07 -17.04
C GLU A 106 6.48 13.01 -16.65
N ARG A 107 7.78 13.27 -16.93
CA ARG A 107 8.86 12.38 -16.47
C ARG A 107 8.91 12.29 -14.96
N SER A 108 8.75 13.42 -14.25
CA SER A 108 8.72 13.43 -12.78
C SER A 108 7.53 12.65 -12.23
N LEU A 109 6.35 12.85 -12.83
CA LEU A 109 5.12 12.15 -12.49
C LEU A 109 5.30 10.63 -12.62
N LYS A 110 5.78 10.17 -13.77
CA LYS A 110 6.02 8.74 -14.05
C LYS A 110 6.99 8.10 -13.05
N LEU A 111 8.06 8.80 -12.68
CA LEU A 111 9.01 8.31 -11.68
C LEU A 111 8.38 8.15 -10.29
N LYS A 112 7.55 9.11 -9.87
CA LYS A 112 6.88 9.05 -8.57
C LYS A 112 5.79 7.99 -8.52
N GLU A 113 5.01 7.87 -9.60
CA GLU A 113 4.02 6.81 -9.77
C GLU A 113 4.68 5.43 -9.70
N LYS A 114 5.80 5.23 -10.38
CA LYS A 114 6.59 3.99 -10.29
C LYS A 114 7.07 3.72 -8.86
N ARG A 115 7.57 4.73 -8.14
CA ARG A 115 8.03 4.54 -6.75
C ARG A 115 6.87 4.22 -5.80
N LEU A 116 5.71 4.86 -5.97
CA LEU A 116 4.51 4.57 -5.19
C LEU A 116 4.06 3.11 -5.39
N PHE A 117 4.09 2.64 -6.64
CA PHE A 117 3.77 1.26 -6.96
C PHE A 117 4.70 0.27 -6.25
N GLN A 118 6.02 0.51 -6.28
CA GLN A 118 6.99 -0.31 -5.57
C GLN A 118 6.76 -0.33 -4.06
N LEU A 119 6.53 0.83 -3.44
CA LEU A 119 6.23 0.91 -2.01
C LEU A 119 4.97 0.14 -1.64
N ASN A 120 3.95 0.16 -2.48
CA ASN A 120 2.73 -0.61 -2.23
C ASN A 120 2.99 -2.12 -2.26
N GLN A 121 3.83 -2.60 -3.17
CA GLN A 121 4.28 -4.00 -3.20
C GLN A 121 5.09 -4.37 -1.96
N GLU A 122 6.05 -3.51 -1.58
CA GLU A 122 6.85 -3.67 -0.35
C GLU A 122 5.93 -3.78 0.88
N ASN A 123 4.92 -2.90 1.00
CA ASN A 123 3.95 -2.92 2.10
C ASN A 123 3.16 -4.22 2.17
N ILE A 124 2.72 -4.77 1.04
CA ILE A 124 1.98 -6.04 1.01
C ILE A 124 2.83 -7.18 1.56
N ASN A 125 4.10 -7.25 1.14
CA ASN A 125 5.02 -8.28 1.59
C ASN A 125 5.30 -8.16 3.10
N ILE A 126 5.44 -6.92 3.59
CA ILE A 126 5.61 -6.66 5.02
C ILE A 126 4.35 -7.05 5.80
N LEU A 127 3.16 -6.65 5.35
CA LEU A 127 1.88 -6.99 5.97
C LEU A 127 1.67 -8.50 6.03
N LEU A 128 1.99 -9.21 4.96
CA LEU A 128 1.93 -10.68 4.92
C LEU A 128 2.89 -11.31 5.92
N SER A 129 4.11 -10.78 6.03
CA SER A 129 5.12 -11.26 7.00
C SER A 129 4.68 -11.04 8.45
N ILE A 130 4.14 -9.85 8.75
CA ILE A 130 3.57 -9.51 10.06
C ILE A 130 2.40 -10.45 10.39
N GLY A 131 1.45 -10.60 9.45
CA GLY A 131 0.27 -11.45 9.65
C GLY A 131 0.67 -12.90 9.91
N LYS A 132 1.61 -13.43 9.13
CA LYS A 132 2.12 -14.80 9.33
C LYS A 132 2.69 -14.98 10.73
N TRP A 133 3.58 -14.09 11.16
CA TRP A 133 4.21 -14.18 12.47
C TRP A 133 3.17 -14.13 13.61
N PHE A 134 2.21 -13.20 13.53
CA PHE A 134 1.13 -13.10 14.51
C PHE A 134 0.24 -14.34 14.57
N TYR A 135 0.06 -15.04 13.45
CA TYR A 135 -0.66 -16.31 13.41
C TYR A 135 0.15 -17.46 14.02
N GLU A 136 1.45 -17.56 13.72
CA GLU A 136 2.34 -18.60 14.27
C GLU A 136 2.46 -18.49 15.80
N GLU A 137 2.64 -17.28 16.32
CA GLU A 137 2.69 -17.01 17.75
C GLU A 137 1.32 -17.02 18.43
N LYS A 138 0.23 -17.09 17.64
CA LYS A 138 -1.17 -17.01 18.10
C LYS A 138 -1.42 -15.85 19.08
N LEU A 139 -0.72 -14.72 18.87
CA LEU A 139 -0.86 -13.54 19.72
C LEU A 139 -2.26 -12.96 19.65
N LEU A 140 -2.76 -12.40 20.75
CA LEU A 140 -4.10 -11.80 20.82
C LEU A 140 -5.26 -12.76 20.47
N LEU A 141 -5.07 -14.08 20.63
CA LEU A 141 -6.12 -15.09 20.40
C LEU A 141 -7.43 -14.78 21.17
N GLU A 142 -7.33 -14.14 22.33
CA GLU A 142 -8.49 -13.75 23.15
C GLU A 142 -9.34 -12.66 22.51
N LYS A 143 -8.77 -11.87 21.58
CA LYS A 143 -9.52 -10.87 20.83
C LYS A 143 -10.32 -11.52 19.71
N LYS A 144 -11.63 -11.23 19.69
CA LYS A 144 -12.58 -11.82 18.75
C LYS A 144 -12.12 -11.73 17.29
N GLU A 145 -11.69 -10.56 16.84
CA GLU A 145 -11.28 -10.31 15.45
C GLU A 145 -10.08 -11.18 15.03
N PHE A 146 -9.06 -11.27 15.89
CA PHE A 146 -7.89 -12.13 15.67
C PHE A 146 -8.29 -13.61 15.68
N SER A 147 -9.08 -14.02 16.68
CA SER A 147 -9.54 -15.41 16.82
C SER A 147 -10.32 -15.91 15.59
N GLN A 148 -11.11 -15.04 14.97
CA GLN A 148 -11.89 -15.37 13.77
C GLN A 148 -10.98 -15.59 12.56
N LEU A 149 -9.99 -14.71 12.36
CA LEU A 149 -9.01 -14.87 11.29
C LEU A 149 -8.15 -16.13 11.49
N TYR A 150 -7.77 -16.43 12.73
CA TYR A 150 -7.01 -17.64 13.04
C TYR A 150 -7.79 -18.91 12.74
N LYS A 151 -9.06 -18.99 13.16
CA LYS A 151 -9.92 -20.14 12.84
C LYS A 151 -10.11 -20.32 11.33
N HIS A 152 -10.23 -19.21 10.60
CA HIS A 152 -10.37 -19.26 9.15
C HIS A 152 -9.09 -19.77 8.48
N LEU A 153 -7.91 -19.31 8.93
CA LEU A 153 -6.63 -19.84 8.49
C LEU A 153 -6.47 -21.31 8.83
N ASP A 154 -6.80 -21.71 10.06
CA ASP A 154 -6.72 -23.10 10.51
C ASP A 154 -7.59 -23.99 9.60
N TYR A 155 -8.82 -23.58 9.30
CA TYR A 155 -9.71 -24.31 8.37
C TYR A 155 -9.09 -24.47 6.98
N LEU A 156 -8.63 -23.38 6.35
CA LEU A 156 -8.05 -23.42 5.01
C LEU A 156 -6.75 -24.22 4.93
N LEU A 157 -5.94 -24.21 5.99
CA LEU A 157 -4.70 -24.99 6.09
C LEU A 157 -4.98 -26.47 6.35
N THR A 158 -6.12 -26.80 6.98
CA THR A 158 -6.52 -28.20 7.22
C THR A 158 -7.12 -28.84 5.96
N GLU A 159 -7.84 -28.06 5.13
CA GLU A 159 -8.39 -28.52 3.85
C GLU A 159 -7.31 -28.63 2.76
N ASN A 160 -6.36 -27.70 2.69
CA ASN A 160 -5.26 -27.73 1.73
C ASN A 160 -4.08 -28.56 2.30
N LYS A 161 -4.19 -29.89 2.30
CA LYS A 161 -3.13 -30.83 2.73
C LYS A 161 -1.86 -30.84 1.87
N GLU A 162 -1.70 -29.93 0.92
CA GLU A 162 -0.48 -29.82 0.11
C GLU A 162 0.55 -28.95 0.83
N ASN A 163 1.81 -29.38 0.80
CA ASN A 163 2.97 -28.63 1.33
C ASN A 163 2.94 -27.20 0.81
N LEU A 164 2.38 -26.28 1.59
CA LEU A 164 2.41 -24.85 1.30
C LEU A 164 3.87 -24.41 1.36
N ASP A 165 4.46 -24.24 0.18
CA ASP A 165 5.77 -23.61 0.07
C ASP A 165 5.64 -22.14 0.44
N TRP A 166 5.88 -21.86 1.72
CA TRP A 166 5.86 -20.53 2.30
C TRP A 166 6.77 -19.53 1.57
N LYS A 167 7.80 -20.00 0.85
CA LYS A 167 8.68 -19.13 0.06
C LYS A 167 8.04 -18.67 -1.25
N GLY A 168 7.27 -19.54 -1.92
CA GLY A 168 6.45 -19.16 -3.09
C GLY A 168 5.30 -18.21 -2.75
N ILE A 169 4.88 -18.18 -1.48
CA ILE A 169 3.80 -17.28 -1.03
C ILE A 169 4.26 -15.82 -1.00
N LEU A 170 5.52 -15.57 -0.66
CA LEU A 170 6.12 -14.23 -0.49
C LEU A 170 6.54 -13.57 -1.82
N VAL A 171 6.55 -14.32 -2.93
CA VAL A 171 7.06 -13.87 -4.23
C VAL A 171 5.92 -13.89 -5.25
N GLU A 172 5.02 -12.92 -5.19
CA GLU A 172 4.17 -12.60 -6.34
C GLU A 172 4.44 -11.15 -6.74
N GLU A 173 4.96 -10.98 -7.95
CA GLU A 173 4.92 -9.68 -8.62
C GLU A 173 3.46 -9.32 -8.86
N LEU A 174 3.02 -8.19 -8.29
CA LEU A 174 1.72 -7.63 -8.65
C LEU A 174 1.73 -7.31 -10.14
N ASP A 175 0.90 -8.04 -10.88
CA ASP A 175 0.72 -7.88 -12.32
C ASP A 175 0.32 -6.41 -12.61
N GLU A 176 1.10 -5.70 -13.45
CA GLU A 176 0.84 -4.28 -13.81
C GLU A 176 -0.59 -4.09 -14.35
N LYS A 177 -1.18 -5.15 -14.93
CA LYS A 177 -2.57 -5.18 -15.43
C LYS A 177 -3.63 -5.40 -14.35
N LYS A 178 -3.27 -6.00 -13.20
CA LYS A 178 -4.16 -6.20 -12.03
C LYS A 178 -4.01 -5.11 -10.97
N ALA A 179 -3.09 -4.17 -11.17
CA ALA A 179 -2.80 -3.06 -10.27
C ALA A 179 -3.90 -1.98 -10.25
N ASN A 180 -5.13 -2.37 -9.88
CA ASN A 180 -6.13 -1.42 -9.37
C ASN A 180 -5.78 -0.92 -7.94
N LEU A 181 -4.56 -1.17 -7.48
CA LEU A 181 -3.96 -0.53 -6.29
C LEU A 181 -3.83 1.00 -6.46
N TYR A 182 -3.89 1.51 -7.69
CA TYR A 182 -4.02 2.95 -7.94
C TYR A 182 -5.26 3.57 -7.27
N ASN A 183 -6.30 2.79 -6.99
CA ASN A 183 -7.50 3.26 -6.28
C ASN A 183 -7.42 3.10 -4.75
N LEU A 184 -6.42 2.35 -4.24
CA LEU A 184 -6.24 2.16 -2.80
C LEU A 184 -6.00 3.48 -2.08
N ILE A 185 -5.63 4.57 -2.72
CA ILE A 185 -5.69 5.90 -2.11
C ILE A 185 -5.90 6.90 -3.25
N GLN A 186 -7.13 6.91 -3.80
CA GLN A 186 -7.57 8.12 -4.48
C GLN A 186 -7.39 9.30 -3.51
N PRO A 187 -6.89 10.47 -3.96
CA PRO A 187 -6.92 11.66 -3.13
C PRO A 187 -8.37 11.81 -2.67
N TYR A 188 -8.58 11.81 -1.36
CA TYR A 188 -9.89 12.22 -0.85
C TYR A 188 -10.19 13.59 -1.48
N PRO A 189 -11.41 13.85 -1.97
CA PRO A 189 -11.80 15.20 -2.30
C PRO A 189 -11.48 16.06 -1.08
N ASN A 190 -10.74 17.15 -1.28
CA ASN A 190 -10.40 18.11 -0.24
C ASN A 190 -11.68 18.47 0.55
N PHE A 191 -11.89 17.86 1.72
CA PHE A 191 -12.87 18.34 2.70
C PHE A 191 -12.23 19.45 3.52
N LEU A 192 -11.78 20.50 2.83
CA LEU A 192 -11.47 21.80 3.39
C LEU A 192 -11.84 22.85 2.34
N VAL A 193 -13.14 23.14 2.30
CA VAL A 193 -13.64 24.52 2.19
C VAL A 193 -13.29 25.23 3.49
#